data_AF-I1D472-F1
#
_entry.id   AF-I1D472-F1
#
_cell.length_a   1.000
_cell.length_b   1.000
_cell.length_c   1.000
_cell.angle_alpha   90.00
_cell.angle_beta   90.00
_cell.angle_gamma   90.00
#
_symmetry.space_group_name_H-M   'P 1'
#
loop_
_entity.id
_entity.type
_entity.pdbx_description
1 polymer ?
#
loop_
_entity_poly.entity_id
_entity_poly.type
_entity_poly.pdbx_seq_one_letter_code
_entity_poly.pdbx_strand_id
1 'polypeptide(L)'
;MSENGPRGKGDDRRSGRPDRRDHGSREGNKKFGERRGAPGRNGKFERDRRGRDGRDRDSFERRGARRQYDDRPGRKRDERRDDFRRGDRRSFDRRDERRGPDKRRDERGQRSAQDRPSRNGGTRPPKRDDVAARELLSAPELPDSVSFSDLDIEARRELRSLPKDLAERVGRHLVAAGMLLDEDPEAALAHARYAKAKASRIAVVREAVGLAAYHAGEWAEALSELRAVRRMTRTDIHVAVIADAERALGRPERALDVAKETDTSALPKEIEVELRIVAAGARRDLGQLDAAVVSLQGTDLDPRRREPWSHRLFYAYADNLAAAGRTEEAVRWFLHAAEADLEEETDAAERAAELTS
;
A
#
# COMPACT_ATOMS: atom_id res chain seq x y z
N MET A 1 -9.83 -61.46 25.99
CA MET A 1 -9.31 -62.43 26.98
C MET A 1 -7.86 -62.04 27.19
N SER A 2 -7.54 -61.32 28.27
CA SER A 2 -7.36 -61.82 29.65
C SER A 2 -5.93 -62.37 29.84
N GLU A 3 -5.15 -62.03 30.87
CA GLU A 3 -5.45 -61.23 32.08
C GLU A 3 -4.18 -60.72 32.80
N ASN A 4 -4.36 -59.74 33.70
CA ASN A 4 -3.59 -59.42 34.94
C ASN A 4 -2.04 -59.40 35.00
N GLY A 5 -1.50 -58.31 35.57
CA GLY A 5 -0.19 -58.31 36.27
C GLY A 5 -0.33 -58.70 37.76
N PRO A 6 0.75 -58.59 38.59
CA PRO A 6 0.69 -57.51 39.59
C PRO A 6 2.03 -56.88 40.07
N ARG A 7 1.82 -55.74 40.74
CA ARG A 7 2.68 -54.84 41.52
C ARG A 7 3.70 -55.48 42.50
N GLY A 8 4.93 -54.93 42.55
CA GLY A 8 5.27 -53.84 43.50
C GLY A 8 6.08 -54.13 44.79
N LYS A 9 7.14 -53.32 45.00
CA LYS A 9 7.81 -52.87 46.26
C LYS A 9 9.03 -52.00 45.85
N GLY A 10 9.53 -51.00 46.59
CA GLY A 10 9.05 -50.37 47.83
C GLY A 10 10.21 -49.67 48.57
N ASP A 11 10.02 -48.40 48.98
CA ASP A 11 10.86 -47.62 49.93
C ASP A 11 12.33 -47.30 49.50
N ASP A 12 13.05 -46.26 49.97
CA ASP A 12 12.69 -45.19 50.93
C ASP A 12 13.49 -43.86 50.84
N ARG A 13 12.86 -42.77 51.32
CA ARG A 13 13.37 -41.55 52.02
C ARG A 13 14.71 -40.82 51.67
N ARG A 14 14.53 -39.48 51.50
CA ARG A 14 15.19 -38.32 52.21
C ARG A 14 16.42 -37.54 51.66
N SER A 15 16.10 -36.31 51.21
CA SER A 15 16.58 -34.99 51.70
C SER A 15 18.08 -34.61 51.81
N GLY A 16 18.45 -33.48 51.19
CA GLY A 16 19.67 -32.71 51.55
C GLY A 16 19.90 -31.40 50.77
N ARG A 17 19.62 -30.23 51.37
CA ARG A 17 20.25 -28.91 51.08
C ARG A 17 20.96 -28.46 52.36
N PRO A 18 22.18 -27.89 52.27
CA PRO A 18 22.40 -26.43 52.21
C PRO A 18 23.34 -26.05 51.04
N ASP A 19 23.53 -24.81 50.54
CA ASP A 19 23.35 -23.41 51.00
C ASP A 19 24.64 -22.70 51.52
N ARG A 20 25.07 -21.65 50.78
CA ARG A 20 26.05 -20.55 51.07
C ARG A 20 27.58 -20.72 50.83
N ARG A 21 28.11 -19.78 50.01
CA ARG A 21 29.20 -18.75 50.22
C ARG A 21 30.56 -19.19 50.85
N ASP A 22 31.73 -18.57 50.59
CA ASP A 22 32.05 -17.27 49.95
C ASP A 22 33.50 -17.15 49.39
N HIS A 23 33.77 -16.06 48.64
CA HIS A 23 35.03 -15.31 48.42
C HIS A 23 36.38 -15.95 47.96
N GLY A 24 37.00 -15.33 46.91
CA GLY A 24 38.45 -15.35 46.59
C GLY A 24 38.89 -16.27 45.43
N SER A 25 39.90 -15.97 44.59
CA SER A 25 40.75 -14.77 44.46
C SER A 25 41.41 -14.62 43.07
N ARG A 26 41.27 -13.43 42.46
CA ARG A 26 42.34 -12.56 41.88
C ARG A 26 43.57 -13.16 41.16
N GLU A 27 43.57 -13.06 39.83
CA GLU A 27 44.63 -12.57 38.89
C GLU A 27 43.93 -12.40 37.52
N GLY A 28 44.23 -11.56 36.53
CA GLY A 28 45.38 -10.76 36.06
C GLY A 28 45.28 -10.78 34.50
N ASN A 29 45.64 -9.79 33.67
CA ASN A 29 46.29 -8.50 33.89
C ASN A 29 46.35 -7.64 32.58
N LYS A 30 45.66 -6.47 32.53
CA LYS A 30 45.90 -5.28 31.62
C LYS A 30 45.78 -5.54 30.08
N LYS A 31 45.72 -4.60 29.13
CA LYS A 31 45.63 -3.10 28.99
C LYS A 31 44.51 -2.82 27.93
N PHE A 32 43.95 -1.63 27.64
CA PHE A 32 43.99 -0.25 28.21
C PHE A 32 42.53 0.34 28.12
N GLY A 33 42.13 1.61 27.91
CA GLY A 33 42.74 2.92 27.61
C GLY A 33 42.32 3.45 26.22
N GLU A 34 41.92 4.72 25.99
CA GLU A 34 41.89 5.90 26.89
C GLU A 34 40.61 6.76 26.76
N ARG A 35 40.42 7.66 27.74
CA ARG A 35 39.38 8.71 27.81
C ARG A 35 40.04 10.10 27.81
N ARG A 36 39.31 11.13 27.34
CA ARG A 36 39.17 12.51 27.92
C ARG A 36 38.29 13.33 26.96
N GLY A 37 37.44 14.26 27.40
CA GLY A 37 37.03 14.64 28.75
C GLY A 37 35.95 15.74 28.71
N ALA A 38 35.13 15.86 29.76
CA ALA A 38 34.16 16.96 29.91
C ALA A 38 34.83 18.20 30.55
N PRO A 39 34.21 19.41 30.48
CA PRO A 39 33.18 19.73 31.48
C PRO A 39 31.93 20.43 30.90
N GLY A 40 30.80 20.35 31.62
CA GLY A 40 29.56 21.05 31.27
C GLY A 40 29.32 22.33 32.08
N ARG A 41 28.26 23.08 31.77
CA ARG A 41 27.75 24.17 32.61
C ARG A 41 26.23 24.35 32.45
N ASN A 42 25.58 24.80 33.53
CA ASN A 42 24.13 25.06 33.57
C ASN A 42 23.77 26.42 32.94
N GLY A 43 22.58 26.51 32.36
CA GLY A 43 21.92 27.75 31.90
C GLY A 43 20.43 27.49 31.71
N LYS A 44 19.55 28.45 32.06
CA LYS A 44 18.10 28.20 32.19
C LYS A 44 17.31 29.49 31.93
N PHE A 45 16.28 29.40 31.07
CA PHE A 45 15.38 30.51 30.67
C PHE A 45 16.11 31.65 29.91
N GLU A 46 15.47 32.61 29.23
CA GLU A 46 14.05 33.05 29.29
C GLU A 46 13.52 33.50 27.90
N ARG A 47 12.26 33.94 27.83
CA ARG A 47 11.63 34.54 26.62
C ARG A 47 11.86 36.05 26.61
N ASP A 48 11.83 36.68 25.43
CA ASP A 48 10.89 37.81 25.24
C ASP A 48 10.45 38.02 23.76
N ARG A 49 9.63 39.05 23.52
CA ARG A 49 8.93 39.39 22.26
C ARG A 49 9.18 40.86 21.84
N ARG A 50 8.60 41.24 20.68
CA ARG A 50 8.54 42.59 20.05
C ARG A 50 9.83 42.94 19.28
N GLY A 51 9.84 43.76 18.21
CA GLY A 51 8.77 44.35 17.36
C GLY A 51 9.40 44.67 15.99
N ARG A 52 8.74 44.49 14.84
CA ARG A 52 7.73 45.36 14.16
C ARG A 52 8.28 46.71 13.65
N ASP A 53 7.87 47.02 12.42
CA ASP A 53 7.98 48.30 11.68
C ASP A 53 9.34 48.61 11.03
N GLY A 54 9.28 49.34 9.91
CA GLY A 54 10.41 49.53 8.97
C GLY A 54 10.02 49.33 7.50
N ARG A 55 9.06 50.11 6.98
CA ARG A 55 8.94 50.34 5.53
C ARG A 55 9.74 51.61 5.22
N ASP A 56 10.50 51.61 4.13
CA ASP A 56 10.72 52.82 3.36
C ASP A 56 10.72 52.53 1.86
N ARG A 57 10.30 53.53 1.10
CA ARG A 57 10.54 53.65 -0.33
C ARG A 57 11.48 54.84 -0.50
N ASP A 58 12.36 54.80 -1.49
CA ASP A 58 12.31 55.91 -2.44
C ASP A 58 12.86 55.57 -3.82
N SER A 59 12.54 56.42 -4.80
CA SER A 59 12.99 56.29 -6.20
C SER A 59 14.12 57.28 -6.48
N PHE A 60 15.03 56.97 -7.41
CA PHE A 60 15.63 58.01 -8.27
C PHE A 60 16.03 57.48 -9.66
N GLU A 61 16.24 58.41 -10.58
CA GLU A 61 16.47 58.21 -12.02
C GLU A 61 17.95 57.79 -12.32
N ARG A 62 18.49 57.63 -13.55
CA ARG A 62 18.09 58.11 -14.89
C ARG A 62 18.90 57.40 -16.01
N ARG A 63 18.38 57.44 -17.25
CA ARG A 63 19.04 57.10 -18.56
C ARG A 63 19.35 55.61 -18.79
N GLY A 64 19.32 55.08 -20.03
CA GLY A 64 18.76 55.63 -21.27
C GLY A 64 19.58 55.32 -22.53
N ALA A 65 19.13 54.37 -23.35
CA ALA A 65 19.62 54.14 -24.72
C ALA A 65 18.45 53.70 -25.64
N ARG A 66 18.47 54.11 -26.91
CA ARG A 66 17.43 53.77 -27.92
C ARG A 66 18.01 52.83 -28.98
N ARG A 67 17.15 52.01 -29.58
CA ARG A 67 17.14 51.73 -31.03
C ARG A 67 15.71 51.43 -31.48
N GLN A 68 15.38 51.83 -32.71
CA GLN A 68 14.04 51.80 -33.31
C GLN A 68 13.96 50.76 -34.42
N TYR A 69 12.74 50.38 -34.81
CA TYR A 69 12.43 49.79 -36.11
C TYR A 69 11.01 50.22 -36.49
N ASP A 70 10.84 50.76 -37.71
CA ASP A 70 9.57 51.26 -38.25
C ASP A 70 9.20 50.55 -39.58
N ASP A 71 7.89 50.37 -39.78
CA ASP A 71 7.12 50.25 -41.04
C ASP A 71 7.64 49.56 -42.35
N ARG A 72 6.98 48.42 -42.69
CA ARG A 72 6.16 48.17 -43.94
C ARG A 72 6.81 48.23 -45.36
N PRO A 73 6.08 47.96 -46.50
CA PRO A 73 4.91 47.07 -46.77
C PRO A 73 4.91 46.27 -48.12
N GLY A 74 4.22 45.10 -48.17
CA GLY A 74 3.57 44.53 -49.39
C GLY A 74 4.42 43.78 -50.45
N ARG A 75 3.87 43.14 -51.51
CA ARG A 75 2.46 42.96 -51.96
C ARG A 75 2.32 41.91 -53.12
N LYS A 76 1.13 41.26 -53.28
CA LYS A 76 0.62 40.46 -54.47
C LYS A 76 1.30 39.10 -54.77
N ARG A 77 0.71 38.07 -55.43
CA ARG A 77 -0.68 37.66 -55.91
C ARG A 77 -0.69 36.10 -56.03
N ASP A 78 -1.58 35.29 -56.64
CA ASP A 78 -2.81 35.34 -57.47
C ASP A 78 -3.59 33.99 -57.20
N GLU A 79 -4.87 33.92 -56.79
CA GLU A 79 -6.17 34.02 -57.50
C GLU A 79 -6.66 32.83 -58.36
N ARG A 80 -7.75 32.17 -57.90
CA ARG A 80 -9.00 31.72 -58.59
C ARG A 80 -9.93 31.08 -57.53
N ARG A 81 -11.14 31.59 -57.24
CA ARG A 81 -12.45 31.54 -57.97
C ARG A 81 -13.11 30.15 -57.94
N ASP A 82 -14.42 29.97 -57.68
CA ASP A 82 -15.58 30.87 -57.38
C ASP A 82 -16.44 30.19 -56.27
N ASP A 83 -16.96 30.85 -55.23
CA ASP A 83 -18.14 31.76 -55.14
C ASP A 83 -19.51 31.15 -55.57
N PHE A 84 -20.33 30.79 -54.58
CA PHE A 84 -21.81 30.77 -54.70
C PHE A 84 -22.50 31.08 -53.35
N ARG A 85 -23.77 31.51 -53.44
CA ARG A 85 -24.49 32.30 -52.41
C ARG A 85 -25.56 31.53 -51.63
N ARG A 86 -26.00 32.19 -50.54
CA ARG A 86 -27.27 32.03 -49.79
C ARG A 86 -27.44 30.71 -49.02
N GLY A 87 -27.73 30.84 -47.72
CA GLY A 87 -28.33 29.77 -46.94
C GLY A 87 -29.85 29.85 -46.91
N ASP A 88 -30.49 28.86 -46.28
CA ASP A 88 -31.88 28.89 -45.84
C ASP A 88 -32.01 28.18 -44.47
N ARG A 89 -33.04 28.48 -43.69
CA ARG A 89 -33.32 27.90 -42.37
C ARG A 89 -34.60 27.07 -42.41
N ARG A 90 -34.48 25.74 -42.51
CA ARG A 90 -35.58 24.77 -42.36
C ARG A 90 -35.03 23.57 -41.57
N SER A 91 -35.57 23.12 -40.44
CA SER A 91 -36.85 23.36 -39.76
C SER A 91 -38.09 22.90 -40.54
N PHE A 92 -38.49 21.66 -40.27
CA PHE A 92 -39.86 21.16 -40.25
C PHE A 92 -40.05 20.56 -38.84
N ASP A 93 -40.99 21.04 -38.02
CA ASP A 93 -42.45 20.85 -38.08
C ASP A 93 -42.92 19.42 -37.72
N ARG A 94 -43.99 19.21 -36.93
CA ARG A 94 -44.64 20.06 -35.90
C ARG A 94 -45.64 19.20 -35.11
N ARG A 95 -45.79 19.44 -33.79
CA ARG A 95 -47.10 19.31 -33.13
C ARG A 95 -47.16 20.15 -31.84
N ASP A 96 -47.80 21.31 -31.92
CA ASP A 96 -48.33 21.98 -30.72
C ASP A 96 -49.41 21.11 -30.08
N GLU A 97 -49.57 21.21 -28.76
CA GLU A 97 -50.81 21.78 -28.23
C GLU A 97 -50.54 22.49 -26.90
N ARG A 98 -51.28 23.56 -26.61
CA ARG A 98 -50.94 24.53 -25.56
C ARG A 98 -52.05 24.64 -24.51
N ARG A 99 -51.70 24.63 -23.23
CA ARG A 99 -52.32 25.53 -22.23
C ARG A 99 -51.45 25.73 -21.00
N GLY A 100 -51.58 26.92 -20.39
CA GLY A 100 -50.82 27.34 -19.21
C GLY A 100 -51.47 26.94 -17.88
N PRO A 101 -50.82 27.27 -16.75
CA PRO A 101 -51.27 26.88 -15.41
C PRO A 101 -52.40 27.80 -14.89
N ASP A 102 -53.36 27.23 -14.16
CA ASP A 102 -54.26 27.98 -13.27
C ASP A 102 -54.16 27.47 -11.83
N LYS A 103 -54.47 28.37 -10.88
CA LYS A 103 -54.52 28.11 -9.44
C LYS A 103 -55.95 27.76 -9.06
N ARG A 104 -56.14 26.81 -8.14
CA ARG A 104 -57.28 26.84 -7.20
C ARG A 104 -56.93 26.10 -5.90
N ARG A 105 -57.68 26.46 -4.86
CA ARG A 105 -57.46 26.17 -3.44
C ARG A 105 -58.83 25.97 -2.82
N ASP A 106 -58.93 25.04 -1.86
CA ASP A 106 -60.14 24.75 -1.06
C ASP A 106 -61.33 24.15 -1.87
N GLU A 107 -62.30 23.43 -1.30
CA GLU A 107 -62.55 23.06 0.11
C GLU A 107 -63.31 21.71 0.24
N ARG A 108 -63.34 21.15 1.46
CA ARG A 108 -64.23 20.08 2.01
C ARG A 108 -64.13 18.64 1.48
N GLY A 109 -63.89 17.72 2.42
CA GLY A 109 -63.95 16.26 2.22
C GLY A 109 -63.72 15.47 3.52
N GLN A 110 -64.42 15.81 4.61
CA GLN A 110 -64.24 15.17 5.92
C GLN A 110 -64.60 13.67 5.91
N ARG A 111 -63.64 12.77 6.14
CA ARG A 111 -63.90 11.41 6.67
C ARG A 111 -62.83 10.95 7.66
N SER A 112 -63.29 10.82 8.90
CA SER A 112 -62.86 9.98 10.03
C SER A 112 -61.42 9.43 10.06
N ALA A 113 -60.70 9.77 11.14
CA ALA A 113 -59.52 9.03 11.57
C ALA A 113 -59.93 7.82 12.42
N GLN A 114 -59.63 6.61 11.96
CA GLN A 114 -59.61 5.39 12.79
C GLN A 114 -58.70 4.33 12.15
N ASP A 115 -58.12 3.48 12.99
CA ASP A 115 -57.38 2.23 12.69
C ASP A 115 -56.33 2.25 11.57
N ARG A 116 -55.17 2.84 11.89
CA ARG A 116 -53.89 2.24 11.48
C ARG A 116 -53.42 1.29 12.59
N PRO A 117 -53.37 -0.04 12.39
CA PRO A 117 -52.89 -0.96 13.42
C PRO A 117 -51.39 -0.72 13.68
N SER A 118 -51.03 -0.58 14.96
CA SER A 118 -49.63 -0.42 15.38
C SER A 118 -48.84 -1.71 15.09
N ARG A 119 -47.95 -1.65 14.09
CA ARG A 119 -47.16 -2.82 13.67
C ARG A 119 -45.92 -3.02 14.55
N ASN A 120 -46.19 -3.33 15.82
CA ASN A 120 -45.19 -3.68 16.83
C ASN A 120 -44.48 -5.02 16.49
N GLY A 121 -43.26 -5.21 16.99
CA GLY A 121 -42.67 -6.54 17.22
C GLY A 121 -42.31 -7.42 16.02
N GLY A 122 -42.32 -6.90 14.79
CA GLY A 122 -41.92 -7.68 13.62
C GLY A 122 -40.41 -7.85 13.52
N THR A 123 -39.86 -8.97 14.02
CA THR A 123 -38.45 -9.35 13.82
C THR A 123 -38.15 -9.50 12.33
N ARG A 124 -37.58 -8.45 11.73
CA ARG A 124 -37.09 -8.48 10.36
C ARG A 124 -35.93 -9.48 10.29
N PRO A 125 -35.96 -10.47 9.38
CA PRO A 125 -34.77 -11.31 9.17
C PRO A 125 -33.60 -10.41 8.77
N PRO A 126 -32.39 -10.66 9.30
CA PRO A 126 -31.22 -9.85 8.96
C PRO A 126 -31.00 -9.87 7.44
N LYS A 127 -30.61 -8.73 6.87
CA LYS A 127 -30.08 -8.71 5.50
C LYS A 127 -28.83 -9.56 5.45
N ARG A 128 -28.44 -10.05 4.27
CA ARG A 128 -27.12 -10.69 4.09
C ARG A 128 -26.00 -9.75 4.57
N ASP A 129 -26.15 -8.46 4.30
CA ASP A 129 -25.32 -7.36 4.80
C ASP A 129 -25.17 -7.37 6.34
N ASP A 130 -26.25 -7.63 7.08
CA ASP A 130 -26.26 -7.62 8.55
C ASP A 130 -25.64 -8.91 9.14
N VAL A 131 -25.65 -10.01 8.39
CA VAL A 131 -25.01 -11.28 8.78
C VAL A 131 -23.51 -11.21 8.51
N ALA A 132 -23.10 -10.80 7.31
CA ALA A 132 -21.69 -10.59 6.98
C ALA A 132 -21.04 -9.54 7.90
N ALA A 133 -21.75 -8.46 8.22
CA ALA A 133 -21.29 -7.48 9.21
C ALA A 133 -21.18 -8.06 10.64
N ARG A 134 -21.95 -9.09 11.00
CA ARG A 134 -21.82 -9.81 12.27
C ARG A 134 -20.66 -10.80 12.28
N GLU A 135 -20.44 -11.50 11.18
CA GLU A 135 -19.30 -12.40 11.01
C GLU A 135 -17.97 -11.62 11.07
N LEU A 136 -17.89 -10.48 10.36
CA LEU A 136 -16.78 -9.50 10.48
C LEU A 136 -16.66 -8.83 11.86
N LEU A 137 -17.65 -8.96 12.73
CA LEU A 137 -17.59 -8.48 14.12
C LEU A 137 -17.15 -9.57 15.11
N SER A 138 -17.26 -10.86 14.74
CA SER A 138 -16.65 -11.97 15.46
C SER A 138 -15.14 -11.86 15.38
N ALA A 139 -14.44 -12.18 16.48
CA ALA A 139 -12.99 -12.26 16.44
C ALA A 139 -12.60 -13.62 15.84
N PRO A 140 -11.70 -13.70 14.84
CA PRO A 140 -10.96 -14.93 14.59
C PRO A 140 -10.12 -15.27 15.82
N GLU A 141 -9.91 -16.56 16.08
CA GLU A 141 -9.22 -17.02 17.28
C GLU A 141 -7.74 -16.59 17.24
N LEU A 142 -7.26 -15.93 18.30
CA LEU A 142 -5.87 -15.50 18.39
C LEU A 142 -5.01 -16.69 18.85
N PRO A 143 -3.91 -17.03 18.15
CA PRO A 143 -2.96 -18.01 18.64
C PRO A 143 -2.41 -17.63 20.03
N ASP A 144 -2.26 -18.62 20.92
CA ASP A 144 -1.84 -18.39 22.31
C ASP A 144 -0.44 -17.74 22.44
N SER A 145 0.41 -17.92 21.42
CA SER A 145 1.74 -17.31 21.32
C SER A 145 1.73 -15.80 21.09
N VAL A 146 0.64 -15.23 20.54
CA VAL A 146 0.62 -13.86 20.04
C VAL A 146 0.51 -12.83 21.17
N SER A 147 1.54 -12.02 21.37
CA SER A 147 1.57 -10.91 22.32
C SER A 147 1.58 -9.54 21.63
N PHE A 148 1.05 -8.52 22.33
CA PHE A 148 1.13 -7.13 21.87
C PHE A 148 2.58 -6.58 21.89
N SER A 149 3.52 -7.26 22.58
CA SER A 149 4.94 -6.89 22.58
C SER A 149 5.62 -7.03 21.22
N ASP A 150 5.08 -7.91 20.38
CA ASP A 150 5.77 -8.49 19.22
C ASP A 150 5.49 -7.68 17.95
N LEU A 151 4.43 -6.86 17.99
CA LEU A 151 4.16 -5.83 16.99
C LEU A 151 5.32 -4.84 16.93
N ASP A 152 5.65 -4.36 15.73
CA ASP A 152 6.67 -3.33 15.52
C ASP A 152 6.48 -2.07 16.42
N ILE A 153 7.58 -1.38 16.74
CA ILE A 153 7.60 -0.22 17.64
C ILE A 153 7.08 1.08 16.99
N GLU A 154 7.10 1.20 15.67
CA GLU A 154 6.46 2.28 14.90
C GLU A 154 4.96 1.98 14.78
N ALA A 155 4.58 0.75 14.42
CA ALA A 155 3.18 0.28 14.41
C ALA A 155 2.49 0.48 15.77
N ARG A 156 3.17 0.12 16.87
CA ARG A 156 2.69 0.38 18.25
C ARG A 156 2.61 1.87 18.61
N ARG A 157 3.29 2.78 17.91
CA ARG A 157 3.13 4.24 18.15
C ARG A 157 1.83 4.76 17.60
N GLU A 158 1.36 4.30 16.43
CA GLU A 158 0.07 4.73 15.88
C GLU A 158 -1.10 4.34 16.80
N LEU A 159 -1.06 3.11 17.33
CA LEU A 159 -2.09 2.56 18.21
C LEU A 159 -2.21 3.30 19.57
N ARG A 160 -1.26 4.16 19.95
CA ARG A 160 -1.32 4.99 21.18
C ARG A 160 -2.47 6.00 21.18
N SER A 161 -3.09 6.23 20.03
CA SER A 161 -4.29 7.06 19.89
C SER A 161 -5.58 6.35 20.34
N LEU A 162 -5.54 5.03 20.54
CA LEU A 162 -6.66 4.21 21.01
C LEU A 162 -6.62 4.02 22.53
N PRO A 163 -7.76 3.73 23.20
CA PRO A 163 -7.76 3.24 24.58
C PRO A 163 -6.89 1.99 24.73
N LYS A 164 -6.18 1.84 25.86
CA LYS A 164 -5.16 0.79 26.08
C LYS A 164 -5.66 -0.61 25.67
N ASP A 165 -6.79 -1.03 26.21
CA ASP A 165 -7.35 -2.39 26.01
C ASP A 165 -7.80 -2.62 24.55
N LEU A 166 -8.07 -1.53 23.81
CA LEU A 166 -8.37 -1.58 22.37
C LEU A 166 -7.08 -1.63 21.55
N ALA A 167 -6.06 -0.86 21.89
CA ALA A 167 -4.74 -0.90 21.27
C ALA A 167 -4.12 -2.29 21.41
N GLU A 168 -4.16 -2.87 22.61
CA GLU A 168 -3.64 -4.19 22.95
C GLU A 168 -4.35 -5.29 22.13
N ARG A 169 -5.69 -5.24 22.07
CA ARG A 169 -6.48 -6.19 21.25
C ARG A 169 -6.20 -6.03 19.75
N VAL A 170 -6.27 -4.81 19.23
CA VAL A 170 -6.03 -4.54 17.80
C VAL A 170 -4.63 -4.99 17.41
N GLY A 171 -3.60 -4.65 18.19
CA GLY A 171 -2.23 -5.04 17.90
C GLY A 171 -1.99 -6.55 17.95
N ARG A 172 -2.66 -7.32 18.84
CA ARG A 172 -2.62 -8.79 18.78
C ARG A 172 -3.18 -9.32 17.46
N HIS A 173 -4.28 -8.76 16.94
CA HIS A 173 -4.76 -9.15 15.61
C HIS A 173 -3.82 -8.70 14.47
N LEU A 174 -3.08 -7.59 14.61
CA LEU A 174 -2.06 -7.21 13.62
C LEU A 174 -0.85 -8.17 13.63
N VAL A 175 -0.40 -8.63 14.81
CA VAL A 175 0.67 -9.64 14.92
C VAL A 175 0.22 -10.97 14.33
N ALA A 176 -0.99 -11.44 14.67
CA ALA A 176 -1.55 -12.66 14.08
C ALA A 176 -1.69 -12.56 12.55
N ALA A 177 -2.08 -11.39 12.02
CA ALA A 177 -2.12 -11.15 10.58
C ALA A 177 -0.73 -11.17 9.93
N GLY A 178 0.30 -10.63 10.60
CA GLY A 178 1.68 -10.70 10.10
C GLY A 178 2.27 -12.12 10.14
N MET A 179 1.95 -12.91 11.18
CA MET A 179 2.44 -14.29 11.31
C MET A 179 1.82 -15.26 10.30
N LEU A 180 0.60 -15.00 9.84
CA LEU A 180 -0.13 -15.85 8.90
C LEU A 180 0.00 -15.39 7.44
N LEU A 181 0.69 -14.28 7.16
CA LEU A 181 0.65 -13.59 5.88
C LEU A 181 1.09 -14.45 4.69
N ASP A 182 2.03 -15.36 4.93
CA ASP A 182 2.64 -16.23 3.92
C ASP A 182 2.21 -17.71 4.05
N GLU A 183 1.56 -18.09 5.17
CA GLU A 183 1.06 -19.46 5.44
C GLU A 183 -0.45 -19.61 5.18
N ASP A 184 -1.27 -18.63 5.58
CA ASP A 184 -2.72 -18.59 5.43
C ASP A 184 -3.19 -17.14 5.23
N PRO A 185 -3.07 -16.60 3.99
CA PRO A 185 -3.42 -15.22 3.68
C PRO A 185 -4.88 -14.86 3.98
N GLU A 186 -5.81 -15.80 3.80
CA GLU A 186 -7.22 -15.63 4.11
C GLU A 186 -7.47 -15.46 5.63
N ALA A 187 -6.80 -16.24 6.48
CA ALA A 187 -6.83 -16.05 7.93
C ALA A 187 -6.14 -14.74 8.32
N ALA A 188 -4.97 -14.42 7.76
CA ALA A 188 -4.30 -13.15 7.98
C ALA A 188 -5.23 -11.96 7.68
N LEU A 189 -5.94 -12.04 6.56
CA LEU A 189 -6.93 -11.06 6.13
C LEU A 189 -8.16 -11.03 7.05
N ALA A 190 -8.60 -12.15 7.62
CA ALA A 190 -9.66 -12.16 8.64
C ALA A 190 -9.23 -11.42 9.92
N HIS A 191 -8.00 -11.65 10.41
CA HIS A 191 -7.44 -10.92 11.55
C HIS A 191 -7.32 -9.42 11.26
N ALA A 192 -6.83 -9.04 10.08
CA ALA A 192 -6.72 -7.65 9.67
C ALA A 192 -8.10 -6.97 9.49
N ARG A 193 -9.07 -7.65 8.85
CA ARG A 193 -10.46 -7.17 8.68
C ARG A 193 -11.14 -6.93 10.04
N TYR A 194 -10.93 -7.81 11.03
CA TYR A 194 -11.39 -7.58 12.41
C TYR A 194 -10.74 -6.35 13.05
N ALA A 195 -9.41 -6.19 12.93
CA ALA A 195 -8.68 -5.01 13.43
C ALA A 195 -9.23 -3.71 12.82
N LYS A 196 -9.45 -3.69 11.49
CA LYS A 196 -10.10 -2.60 10.74
C LYS A 196 -11.52 -2.33 11.23
N ALA A 197 -12.32 -3.36 11.53
CA ALA A 197 -13.65 -3.18 12.09
C ALA A 197 -13.66 -2.49 13.47
N LYS A 198 -12.54 -2.48 14.20
CA LYS A 198 -12.39 -1.74 15.47
C LYS A 198 -11.63 -0.41 15.35
N ALA A 199 -10.70 -0.28 14.40
CA ALA A 199 -9.73 0.81 14.34
C ALA A 199 -9.48 1.41 12.93
N SER A 200 -10.51 1.45 12.07
CA SER A 200 -10.47 1.94 10.66
C SER A 200 -9.99 3.39 10.39
N ARG A 201 -9.48 4.12 11.38
CA ARG A 201 -8.85 5.44 11.23
C ARG A 201 -7.32 5.43 11.43
N ILE A 202 -6.75 4.29 11.80
CA ILE A 202 -5.30 4.09 11.96
C ILE A 202 -4.69 3.64 10.62
N ALA A 203 -3.48 4.09 10.27
CA ALA A 203 -2.89 3.78 8.97
C ALA A 203 -2.38 2.33 8.93
N VAL A 204 -1.60 1.91 9.92
CA VAL A 204 -1.06 0.53 10.00
C VAL A 204 -2.16 -0.56 10.05
N VAL A 205 -3.35 -0.21 10.55
CA VAL A 205 -4.53 -1.11 10.55
C VAL A 205 -5.13 -1.28 9.15
N ARG A 206 -5.02 -0.27 8.27
CA ARG A 206 -5.44 -0.36 6.86
C ARG A 206 -4.35 -1.00 6.00
N GLU A 207 -3.10 -0.74 6.32
CA GLU A 207 -1.92 -1.35 5.71
C GLU A 207 -1.94 -2.87 5.87
N ALA A 208 -2.15 -3.39 7.08
CA ALA A 208 -2.29 -4.82 7.31
C ALA A 208 -3.44 -5.46 6.51
N VAL A 209 -4.58 -4.77 6.33
CA VAL A 209 -5.66 -5.26 5.46
C VAL A 209 -5.28 -5.18 3.99
N GLY A 210 -4.60 -4.12 3.57
CA GLY A 210 -4.17 -3.93 2.20
C GLY A 210 -3.15 -4.97 1.74
N LEU A 211 -2.21 -5.33 2.61
CA LEU A 211 -1.20 -6.36 2.37
C LEU A 211 -1.80 -7.77 2.46
N ALA A 212 -2.55 -8.10 3.52
CA ALA A 212 -3.20 -9.42 3.61
C ALA A 212 -4.22 -9.65 2.47
N ALA A 213 -4.91 -8.60 2.01
CA ALA A 213 -5.78 -8.69 0.82
C ALA A 213 -5.00 -8.84 -0.49
N TYR A 214 -3.74 -8.40 -0.55
CA TYR A 214 -2.88 -8.64 -1.71
C TYR A 214 -2.42 -10.11 -1.74
N HIS A 215 -1.93 -10.64 -0.62
CA HIS A 215 -1.51 -12.04 -0.53
C HIS A 215 -2.69 -13.02 -0.75
N ALA A 216 -3.89 -12.68 -0.26
CA ALA A 216 -5.12 -13.47 -0.48
C ALA A 216 -5.80 -13.26 -1.85
N GLY A 217 -5.17 -12.56 -2.81
CA GLY A 217 -5.72 -12.31 -4.15
C GLY A 217 -6.98 -11.42 -4.19
N GLU A 218 -7.34 -10.76 -3.09
CA GLU A 218 -8.47 -9.84 -2.93
C GLU A 218 -8.11 -8.43 -3.47
N TRP A 219 -7.63 -8.38 -4.71
CA TRP A 219 -7.01 -7.22 -5.37
C TRP A 219 -7.81 -5.92 -5.22
N ALA A 220 -9.14 -6.00 -5.24
CA ALA A 220 -10.03 -4.85 -5.11
C ALA A 220 -10.05 -4.25 -3.68
N GLU A 221 -9.92 -5.06 -2.63
CA GLU A 221 -9.76 -4.55 -1.26
C GLU A 221 -8.34 -4.06 -1.02
N ALA A 222 -7.33 -4.81 -1.49
CA ALA A 222 -5.92 -4.41 -1.44
C ALA A 222 -5.71 -3.01 -2.03
N LEU A 223 -6.15 -2.82 -3.28
CA LEU A 223 -6.07 -1.54 -4.00
C LEU A 223 -6.84 -0.41 -3.30
N SER A 224 -7.97 -0.71 -2.67
CA SER A 224 -8.78 0.29 -1.95
C SER A 224 -8.08 0.77 -0.67
N GLU A 225 -7.54 -0.17 0.11
CA GLU A 225 -6.90 0.12 1.40
C GLU A 225 -5.49 0.67 1.26
N LEU A 226 -4.65 0.15 0.37
CA LEU A 226 -3.31 0.70 0.14
C LEU A 226 -3.39 2.12 -0.47
N ARG A 227 -4.38 2.42 -1.30
CA ARG A 227 -4.69 3.80 -1.71
C ARG A 227 -5.20 4.66 -0.56
N ALA A 228 -5.83 4.10 0.48
CA ALA A 228 -6.17 4.83 1.69
C ALA A 228 -4.93 5.12 2.55
N VAL A 229 -4.02 4.15 2.71
CA VAL A 229 -2.71 4.34 3.36
C VAL A 229 -1.93 5.45 2.66
N ARG A 230 -1.71 5.37 1.33
CA ARG A 230 -1.02 6.41 0.53
C ARG A 230 -1.58 7.84 0.78
N ARG A 231 -2.90 7.98 0.94
CA ARG A 231 -3.54 9.28 1.27
C ARG A 231 -3.36 9.72 2.72
N MET A 232 -3.24 8.79 3.66
CA MET A 232 -3.10 9.05 5.10
C MET A 232 -1.65 9.35 5.48
N THR A 233 -0.69 8.56 4.98
CA THR A 233 0.75 8.69 5.25
C THR A 233 1.41 9.73 4.35
N ARG A 234 0.92 9.90 3.11
CA ARG A 234 1.60 10.61 2.01
C ARG A 234 2.94 9.96 1.64
N THR A 235 3.04 8.64 1.78
CA THR A 235 4.20 7.83 1.38
C THR A 235 3.82 6.85 0.30
N ASP A 236 4.76 6.62 -0.62
CA ASP A 236 4.58 5.76 -1.80
C ASP A 236 5.15 4.35 -1.59
N ILE A 237 5.31 3.92 -0.33
CA ILE A 237 5.89 2.62 0.03
C ILE A 237 5.18 1.41 -0.60
N HIS A 238 3.85 1.50 -0.79
CA HIS A 238 3.04 0.44 -1.39
C HIS A 238 2.75 0.66 -2.87
N VAL A 239 3.51 1.52 -3.56
CA VAL A 239 3.19 1.91 -4.94
C VAL A 239 3.31 0.77 -5.96
N ALA A 240 4.29 -0.12 -5.78
CA ALA A 240 4.42 -1.33 -6.58
C ALA A 240 3.18 -2.24 -6.42
N VAL A 241 2.80 -2.52 -5.17
CA VAL A 241 1.61 -3.33 -4.82
C VAL A 241 0.31 -2.72 -5.35
N ILE A 242 0.18 -1.38 -5.30
CA ILE A 242 -0.96 -0.63 -5.88
C ILE A 242 -1.00 -0.75 -7.41
N ALA A 243 0.15 -0.74 -8.09
CA ALA A 243 0.22 -0.93 -9.53
C ALA A 243 -0.07 -2.39 -9.92
N ASP A 244 0.44 -3.37 -9.17
CA ASP A 244 0.24 -4.79 -9.45
C ASP A 244 -1.22 -5.20 -9.25
N ALA A 245 -1.87 -4.70 -8.18
CA ALA A 245 -3.31 -4.91 -7.97
C ALA A 245 -4.20 -4.31 -9.09
N GLU A 246 -3.79 -3.24 -9.79
CA GLU A 246 -4.50 -2.79 -11.00
C GLU A 246 -4.20 -3.72 -12.20
N ARG A 247 -2.98 -4.24 -12.34
CA ARG A 247 -2.62 -5.24 -13.36
C ARG A 247 -3.44 -6.52 -13.20
N ALA A 248 -3.49 -7.07 -11.98
CA ALA A 248 -4.27 -8.25 -11.61
C ALA A 248 -5.79 -8.07 -11.77
N LEU A 249 -6.30 -6.83 -11.67
CA LEU A 249 -7.68 -6.46 -12.02
C LEU A 249 -7.92 -6.28 -13.54
N GLY A 250 -6.96 -6.69 -14.38
CA GLY A 250 -7.05 -6.63 -15.84
C GLY A 250 -6.88 -5.21 -16.41
N ARG A 251 -6.08 -4.35 -15.76
CA ARG A 251 -5.87 -2.95 -16.16
C ARG A 251 -4.38 -2.58 -16.24
N PRO A 252 -3.57 -3.26 -17.07
CA PRO A 252 -2.14 -3.01 -17.18
C PRO A 252 -1.81 -1.55 -17.51
N GLU A 253 -2.64 -0.83 -18.27
CA GLU A 253 -2.46 0.60 -18.53
C GLU A 253 -2.47 1.44 -17.25
N ARG A 254 -3.27 1.04 -16.24
CA ARG A 254 -3.33 1.72 -14.94
C ARG A 254 -2.13 1.42 -14.05
N ALA A 255 -1.53 0.24 -14.18
CA ALA A 255 -0.24 -0.05 -13.56
C ALA A 255 0.86 0.86 -14.14
N LEU A 256 0.85 1.08 -15.46
CA LEU A 256 1.77 2.00 -16.14
C LEU A 256 1.53 3.47 -15.80
N ASP A 257 0.27 3.91 -15.70
CA ASP A 257 -0.09 5.25 -15.20
C ASP A 257 0.47 5.46 -13.78
N VAL A 258 0.22 4.54 -12.85
CA VAL A 258 0.72 4.63 -11.45
C VAL A 258 2.26 4.70 -11.40
N ALA A 259 2.96 3.89 -12.21
CA ALA A 259 4.41 3.92 -12.29
C ALA A 259 4.95 5.25 -12.86
N LYS A 260 4.22 5.87 -13.78
CA LYS A 260 4.59 7.15 -14.44
C LYS A 260 4.25 8.38 -13.60
N GLU A 261 3.19 8.33 -12.79
CA GLU A 261 2.77 9.41 -11.88
C GLU A 261 3.60 9.50 -10.59
N THR A 262 4.48 8.53 -10.34
CA THR A 262 5.24 8.40 -9.09
C THR A 262 6.65 8.97 -9.23
N ASP A 263 7.10 9.75 -8.24
CA ASP A 263 8.48 10.24 -8.17
C ASP A 263 9.41 9.11 -7.69
N THR A 264 9.93 8.35 -8.66
CA THR A 264 10.86 7.25 -8.39
C THR A 264 12.18 7.71 -7.77
N SER A 265 12.54 8.99 -7.85
CA SER A 265 13.76 9.52 -7.21
C SER A 265 13.64 9.67 -5.69
N ALA A 266 12.40 9.63 -5.16
CA ALA A 266 12.10 9.68 -3.74
C ALA A 266 11.85 8.29 -3.11
N LEU A 267 11.89 7.20 -3.89
CA LEU A 267 11.64 5.84 -3.41
C LEU A 267 12.91 5.18 -2.81
N PRO A 268 12.77 4.31 -1.80
CA PRO A 268 13.76 3.28 -1.50
C PRO A 268 14.05 2.42 -2.75
N LYS A 269 15.32 2.05 -2.95
CA LYS A 269 15.78 1.43 -4.21
C LYS A 269 15.06 0.13 -4.57
N GLU A 270 14.77 -0.67 -3.56
CA GLU A 270 13.97 -1.90 -3.64
C GLU A 270 12.58 -1.64 -4.23
N ILE A 271 11.85 -0.65 -3.70
CA ILE A 271 10.50 -0.27 -4.13
C ILE A 271 10.53 0.35 -5.55
N GLU A 272 11.62 1.04 -5.91
CA GLU A 272 11.88 1.54 -7.27
C GLU A 272 12.07 0.39 -8.28
N VAL A 273 12.77 -0.69 -7.88
CA VAL A 273 12.96 -1.89 -8.71
C VAL A 273 11.67 -2.70 -8.82
N GLU A 274 10.95 -2.92 -7.72
CA GLU A 274 9.67 -3.64 -7.73
C GLU A 274 8.62 -2.93 -8.60
N LEU A 275 8.50 -1.60 -8.49
CA LEU A 275 7.63 -0.82 -9.38
C LEU A 275 8.00 -0.98 -10.86
N ARG A 276 9.30 -1.15 -11.16
CA ARG A 276 9.82 -1.43 -12.51
C ARG A 276 9.47 -2.83 -13.00
N ILE A 277 9.58 -3.85 -12.13
CA ILE A 277 9.16 -5.24 -12.38
C ILE A 277 7.67 -5.28 -12.72
N VAL A 278 6.83 -4.67 -11.87
CA VAL A 278 5.38 -4.57 -12.08
C VAL A 278 5.04 -3.90 -13.42
N ALA A 279 5.73 -2.81 -13.75
CA ALA A 279 5.55 -2.07 -15.00
C ALA A 279 6.12 -2.79 -16.24
N ALA A 280 7.07 -3.72 -16.08
CA ALA A 280 7.51 -4.60 -17.17
C ALA A 280 6.46 -5.68 -17.45
N GLY A 281 5.92 -6.33 -16.41
CA GLY A 281 4.79 -7.25 -16.54
C GLY A 281 3.58 -6.60 -17.22
N ALA A 282 3.21 -5.38 -16.80
CA ALA A 282 2.11 -4.65 -17.44
C ALA A 282 2.36 -4.31 -18.92
N ARG A 283 3.62 -4.18 -19.37
CA ARG A 283 3.95 -4.07 -20.80
C ARG A 283 3.78 -5.40 -21.53
N ARG A 284 4.19 -6.51 -20.91
CA ARG A 284 4.01 -7.87 -21.45
C ARG A 284 2.53 -8.20 -21.66
N ASP A 285 1.66 -7.86 -20.71
CA ASP A 285 0.21 -8.06 -20.80
C ASP A 285 -0.43 -7.27 -21.97
N LEU A 286 0.16 -6.12 -22.32
CA LEU A 286 -0.21 -5.30 -23.47
C LEU A 286 0.46 -5.75 -24.79
N GLY A 287 1.16 -6.89 -24.80
CA GLY A 287 1.90 -7.40 -25.96
C GLY A 287 3.17 -6.60 -26.31
N GLN A 288 3.61 -5.68 -25.45
CA GLN A 288 4.75 -4.80 -25.69
C GLN A 288 6.07 -5.46 -25.27
N LEU A 289 6.33 -6.66 -25.78
CA LEU A 289 7.35 -7.60 -25.30
C LEU A 289 8.77 -7.00 -25.26
N ASP A 290 9.23 -6.40 -26.37
CA ASP A 290 10.54 -5.73 -26.41
C ASP A 290 10.65 -4.58 -25.40
N ALA A 291 9.56 -3.83 -25.20
CA ALA A 291 9.53 -2.72 -24.24
C ALA A 291 9.50 -3.21 -22.79
N ALA A 292 8.93 -4.39 -22.51
CA ALA A 292 9.02 -5.05 -21.21
C ALA A 292 10.47 -5.41 -20.89
N VAL A 293 11.15 -6.10 -21.81
CA VAL A 293 12.58 -6.46 -21.70
C VAL A 293 13.46 -5.22 -21.49
N VAL A 294 13.36 -4.21 -22.37
CA VAL A 294 14.15 -2.98 -22.25
C VAL A 294 13.86 -2.23 -20.94
N SER A 295 12.62 -2.25 -20.43
CA SER A 295 12.26 -1.52 -19.21
C SER A 295 12.91 -2.01 -17.92
N LEU A 296 13.52 -3.21 -17.91
CA LEU A 296 14.27 -3.75 -16.77
C LEU A 296 15.78 -3.57 -16.88
N GLN A 297 16.30 -3.17 -18.04
CA GLN A 297 17.73 -2.97 -18.25
C GLN A 297 18.24 -1.74 -17.49
N GLY A 298 19.38 -1.88 -16.81
CA GLY A 298 20.00 -0.83 -16.02
C GLY A 298 21.17 -1.36 -15.20
N THR A 299 21.80 -0.50 -14.40
CA THR A 299 22.95 -0.86 -13.55
C THR A 299 22.62 -1.85 -12.43
N ASP A 300 21.34 -2.05 -12.13
CA ASP A 300 20.87 -3.00 -11.13
C ASP A 300 20.86 -4.43 -11.69
N LEU A 301 20.78 -4.58 -13.01
CA LEU A 301 20.74 -5.85 -13.75
C LEU A 301 22.16 -6.35 -14.03
N ASP A 302 22.91 -6.64 -12.96
CA ASP A 302 24.27 -7.18 -12.97
C ASP A 302 24.27 -8.54 -12.26
N PRO A 303 24.53 -9.66 -12.95
CA PRO A 303 24.34 -11.01 -12.40
C PRO A 303 25.29 -11.36 -11.25
N ARG A 304 26.24 -10.49 -10.92
CA ARG A 304 27.16 -10.61 -9.78
C ARG A 304 26.62 -9.96 -8.50
N ARG A 305 25.48 -9.26 -8.56
CA ARG A 305 24.84 -8.60 -7.41
C ARG A 305 23.96 -9.56 -6.63
N ARG A 306 23.88 -9.34 -5.31
CA ARG A 306 23.04 -10.05 -4.34
C ARG A 306 22.39 -9.03 -3.39
N GLU A 307 21.83 -7.97 -3.98
CA GLU A 307 20.94 -7.03 -3.31
C GLU A 307 19.56 -7.71 -3.10
N PRO A 308 18.73 -7.30 -2.12
CA PRO A 308 17.46 -7.97 -1.79
C PRO A 308 16.45 -8.15 -2.94
N TRP A 309 16.52 -7.34 -3.99
CA TRP A 309 15.65 -7.42 -5.17
C TRP A 309 16.26 -8.21 -6.35
N SER A 310 17.44 -8.82 -6.18
CA SER A 310 18.24 -9.31 -7.33
C SER A 310 17.61 -10.52 -8.01
N HIS A 311 17.23 -11.55 -7.25
CA HIS A 311 16.55 -12.74 -7.77
C HIS A 311 15.26 -12.38 -8.50
N ARG A 312 14.39 -11.57 -7.87
CA ARG A 312 13.13 -11.08 -8.45
C ARG A 312 13.33 -10.26 -9.73
N LEU A 313 14.33 -9.39 -9.78
CA LEU A 313 14.69 -8.63 -10.99
C LEU A 313 15.22 -9.54 -12.11
N PHE A 314 16.08 -10.50 -11.79
CA PHE A 314 16.66 -11.42 -12.76
C PHE A 314 15.59 -12.38 -13.31
N TYR A 315 14.70 -12.88 -12.45
CA TYR A 315 13.53 -13.68 -12.81
C TYR A 315 12.62 -12.90 -13.75
N ALA A 316 12.21 -11.69 -13.37
CA ALA A 316 11.34 -10.86 -14.20
C ALA A 316 11.97 -10.50 -15.56
N TYR A 317 13.30 -10.37 -15.64
CA TYR A 317 14.00 -10.16 -16.91
C TYR A 317 14.02 -11.44 -17.76
N ALA A 318 14.30 -12.60 -17.16
CA ALA A 318 14.26 -13.90 -17.82
C ALA A 318 12.87 -14.25 -18.37
N ASP A 319 11.83 -14.03 -17.58
CA ASP A 319 10.44 -14.32 -17.92
C ASP A 319 9.92 -13.39 -19.05
N ASN A 320 10.40 -12.14 -19.10
CA ASN A 320 10.15 -11.22 -20.23
C ASN A 320 10.97 -11.58 -21.49
N LEU A 321 12.20 -12.08 -21.34
CA LEU A 321 12.99 -12.62 -22.47
C LEU A 321 12.33 -13.87 -23.07
N ALA A 322 11.82 -14.77 -22.23
CA ALA A 322 11.09 -15.97 -22.66
C ALA A 322 9.82 -15.59 -23.44
N ALA A 323 9.03 -14.65 -22.91
CA ALA A 323 7.84 -14.12 -23.60
C ALA A 323 8.18 -13.46 -24.95
N ALA A 324 9.35 -12.83 -25.07
CA ALA A 324 9.89 -12.28 -26.33
C ALA A 324 10.55 -13.33 -27.26
N GLY A 325 10.49 -14.63 -26.94
CA GLY A 325 11.09 -15.71 -27.74
C GLY A 325 12.62 -15.79 -27.68
N ARG A 326 13.26 -15.10 -26.74
CA ARG A 326 14.72 -15.04 -26.56
C ARG A 326 15.21 -16.13 -25.60
N THR A 327 14.80 -17.38 -25.86
CA THR A 327 14.90 -18.52 -24.94
C THR A 327 16.30 -18.76 -24.38
N GLU A 328 17.36 -18.69 -25.20
CA GLU A 328 18.73 -18.86 -24.72
C GLU A 328 19.18 -17.80 -23.69
N GLU A 329 18.68 -16.57 -23.82
CA GLU A 329 18.96 -15.51 -22.85
C GLU A 329 18.09 -15.67 -21.61
N ALA A 330 16.83 -16.08 -21.77
CA ALA A 330 15.94 -16.38 -20.65
C ALA A 330 16.53 -17.46 -19.74
N VAL A 331 16.96 -18.60 -20.29
CA VAL A 331 17.61 -19.69 -19.52
C VAL A 331 18.82 -19.18 -18.74
N ARG A 332 19.69 -18.36 -19.35
CA ARG A 332 20.84 -17.76 -18.65
C ARG A 332 20.42 -16.86 -17.49
N TRP A 333 19.36 -16.07 -17.64
CA TRP A 333 18.89 -15.17 -16.58
C TRP A 333 18.06 -15.86 -15.50
N PHE A 334 17.34 -16.94 -15.81
CA PHE A 334 16.73 -17.81 -14.79
C PHE A 334 17.81 -18.50 -13.94
N LEU A 335 18.90 -18.98 -14.55
CA LEU A 335 20.04 -19.51 -13.78
C LEU A 335 20.68 -18.44 -12.88
N HIS A 336 20.81 -17.20 -13.34
CA HIS A 336 21.28 -16.09 -12.47
C HIS A 336 20.28 -15.73 -11.37
N ALA A 337 18.97 -15.85 -11.60
CA ALA A 337 17.95 -15.67 -10.57
C ALA A 337 18.09 -16.74 -9.48
N ALA A 338 18.16 -18.02 -9.85
CA ALA A 338 18.41 -19.13 -8.92
C ALA A 338 19.75 -19.01 -8.16
N GLU A 339 20.79 -18.45 -8.79
CA GLU A 339 22.09 -18.18 -8.13
C GLU A 339 22.05 -16.96 -7.17
N ALA A 340 20.98 -16.16 -7.23
CA ALA A 340 20.74 -15.01 -6.37
C ALA A 340 19.67 -15.25 -5.30
N ASP A 341 18.85 -16.28 -5.48
CA ASP A 341 17.76 -16.67 -4.59
C ASP A 341 18.27 -17.57 -3.46
N LEU A 342 18.63 -16.95 -2.34
CA LEU A 342 19.22 -17.64 -1.18
C LEU A 342 18.17 -18.17 -0.19
N GLU A 343 16.90 -17.82 -0.37
CA GLU A 343 15.78 -18.19 0.52
C GLU A 343 14.72 -19.05 -0.20
N GLU A 344 15.00 -19.46 -1.45
CA GLU A 344 14.15 -20.32 -2.29
C GLU A 344 12.75 -19.72 -2.58
N GLU A 345 12.70 -18.39 -2.80
CA GLU A 345 11.47 -17.63 -3.13
C GLU A 345 10.90 -17.94 -4.53
N THR A 346 11.71 -18.46 -5.46
CA THR A 346 11.38 -18.57 -6.89
C THR A 346 11.64 -19.95 -7.50
N ASP A 347 10.79 -20.34 -8.45
CA ASP A 347 10.91 -21.56 -9.27
C ASP A 347 11.99 -21.46 -10.37
N ALA A 348 12.92 -20.51 -10.26
CA ALA A 348 13.83 -20.12 -11.34
C ALA A 348 14.65 -21.28 -11.94
N ALA A 349 15.08 -22.24 -11.11
CA ALA A 349 15.81 -23.41 -11.57
C ALA A 349 14.95 -24.38 -12.40
N GLU A 350 13.66 -24.52 -12.05
CA GLU A 350 12.69 -25.34 -12.79
C GLU A 350 12.35 -24.67 -14.13
N ARG A 351 12.08 -23.35 -14.11
CA ARG A 351 11.82 -22.52 -15.29
C ARG A 351 12.99 -22.53 -16.29
N ALA A 352 14.23 -22.58 -15.80
CA ALA A 352 15.40 -22.77 -16.64
C ALA A 352 15.43 -24.15 -17.33
N ALA A 353 14.97 -25.21 -16.65
CA ALA A 353 14.90 -26.56 -17.20
C ALA A 353 13.78 -26.70 -18.24
N GLU A 354 12.57 -26.20 -17.95
CA GLU A 354 11.41 -26.21 -18.87
C GLU A 354 11.74 -25.63 -20.26
N LEU A 355 12.56 -24.58 -20.30
CA LEU A 355 12.95 -23.91 -21.54
C LEU A 355 14.08 -24.62 -22.32
N THR A 356 14.53 -25.79 -21.84
CA THR A 356 15.60 -26.60 -22.47
C THR A 356 15.19 -28.04 -22.79
N SER A 357 13.97 -28.46 -22.42
CA SER A 357 13.39 -29.78 -22.69
C SER A 357 12.56 -29.82 -23.98
#